data_AF-A0A2D5WZI1-F1
#
_entry.id   AF-A0A2D5WZI1-F1
#
_cell.length_a   1.000
_cell.length_b   1.000
_cell.length_c   1.000
_cell.angle_alpha   90.00
_cell.angle_beta   90.00
_cell.angle_gamma   90.00
#
_symmetry.space_group_name_H-M   'P 1'
#
loop_
_entity.id
_entity.type
_entity.pdbx_description
1 polymer ?
#
loop_
_entity_poly.entity_id
_entity_poly.type
_entity_poly.pdbx_seq_one_letter_code
_entity_poly.pdbx_strand_id
1 'polypeptide(L)'
;RFTIGQCHPSDQGGHLGLTWMLRIRGGKLYFAQYFKHQEFNYLKQDGSWGVRKKWIGEDVNWRTTHDELYDFRPHIKKNMNGVGVDGKWTSVLIRHVNSTKEDGKFEVYLNGDWINPVYEYSGATTIKKKKKCYFKFGLYTNGNMTAPDMATTENMTIHLDAMVAGKTKEEVLNLVKKDK
;
A
#
# COMPACT_ATOMS: atom_id res chain seq x y z
N ARG A 1 8.13 -12.07 3.57
CA ARG A 1 7.53 -10.72 3.59
C ARG A 1 8.18 -9.92 2.48
N PHE A 2 7.40 -9.30 1.60
CA PHE A 2 7.93 -8.44 0.54
C PHE A 2 7.03 -7.23 0.33
N THR A 3 7.58 -6.19 -0.28
CA THR A 3 6.85 -4.99 -0.72
C THR A 3 6.67 -5.10 -2.23
N ILE A 4 5.50 -4.72 -2.74
CA ILE A 4 5.17 -4.72 -4.18
C ILE A 4 5.05 -3.31 -4.76
N GLY A 5 4.73 -2.33 -3.92
CA GLY A 5 4.63 -0.93 -4.32
C GLY A 5 5.07 -0.06 -3.17
N GLN A 6 5.78 1.02 -3.46
CA GLN A 6 6.15 2.00 -2.45
C GLN A 6 6.22 3.40 -3.03
N CYS A 7 5.87 4.37 -2.20
CA CYS A 7 6.25 5.75 -2.37
C CYS A 7 7.33 6.06 -1.36
N HIS A 8 8.51 6.47 -1.85
CA HIS A 8 9.60 6.89 -0.98
C HIS A 8 10.11 8.27 -1.39
N PRO A 9 10.36 9.19 -0.44
CA PRO A 9 10.72 10.57 -0.77
C PRO A 9 12.21 10.81 -1.07
N SER A 10 13.07 9.79 -0.94
CA SER A 10 14.53 9.88 -1.21
C SER A 10 15.18 8.51 -1.28
N ASP A 11 16.16 8.29 -2.15
CA ASP A 11 16.95 7.04 -2.14
C ASP A 11 18.06 7.02 -1.08
N GLN A 12 18.44 8.20 -0.58
CA GLN A 12 19.40 8.35 0.51
C GLN A 12 18.62 8.36 1.84
N GLY A 13 19.08 7.52 2.78
CA GLY A 13 18.38 7.09 3.99
C GLY A 13 17.70 8.19 4.82
N GLY A 14 16.73 7.74 5.63
CA GLY A 14 15.90 8.58 6.48
C GLY A 14 14.45 8.60 5.99
N HIS A 15 13.58 7.88 6.71
CA HIS A 15 12.12 7.88 6.55
C HIS A 15 11.48 9.18 7.04
N LEU A 16 12.08 10.32 6.69
CA LEU A 16 11.56 11.65 6.97
C LEU A 16 10.58 12.01 5.85
N GLY A 17 9.33 12.19 6.22
CA GLY A 17 8.24 12.44 5.27
C GLY A 17 7.41 11.19 5.03
N LEU A 18 6.24 11.43 4.43
CA LEU A 18 5.25 10.40 4.17
C LEU A 18 5.84 9.32 3.26
N THR A 19 6.03 8.12 3.81
CA THR A 19 6.42 6.94 3.05
C THR A 19 5.29 5.94 3.18
N TRP A 20 4.86 5.35 2.07
CA TRP A 20 3.91 4.25 2.11
C TRP A 20 4.39 3.06 1.31
N MET A 21 3.92 1.88 1.69
CA MET A 21 4.27 0.62 1.07
C MET A 21 3.06 -0.31 1.01
N LEU A 22 2.81 -0.91 -0.14
CA LEU A 22 1.96 -2.10 -0.29
C LEU A 22 2.81 -3.33 -0.02
N ARG A 23 2.45 -4.09 1.02
CA ARG A 23 3.26 -5.20 1.54
C ARG A 23 2.47 -6.49 1.57
N ILE A 24 3.14 -7.58 1.19
CA ILE A 24 2.66 -8.94 1.42
C ILE A 24 3.34 -9.51 2.66
N ARG A 25 2.53 -9.93 3.63
CA ARG A 25 2.97 -10.60 4.86
C ARG A 25 1.99 -11.70 5.23
N GLY A 26 2.49 -12.92 5.43
CA GLY A 26 1.68 -14.04 5.89
C GLY A 26 0.45 -14.35 5.03
N GLY A 27 0.56 -14.21 3.69
CA GLY A 27 -0.56 -14.45 2.78
C GLY A 27 -1.60 -13.33 2.73
N LYS A 28 -1.28 -12.12 3.22
CA LYS A 28 -2.20 -10.97 3.25
C LYS A 28 -1.57 -9.72 2.67
N LEU A 29 -2.40 -8.86 2.07
CA LEU A 29 -2.05 -7.52 1.61
C LEU A 29 -2.20 -6.52 2.75
N TYR A 30 -1.16 -5.74 2.97
CA TYR A 30 -1.15 -4.64 3.93
C TYR A 30 -0.81 -3.33 3.25
N PHE A 31 -1.46 -2.26 3.69
CA PHE A 31 -0.99 -0.91 3.51
C PHE A 31 -0.14 -0.53 4.73
N ALA A 32 1.12 -0.16 4.50
CA ALA A 32 1.98 0.34 5.55
C ALA A 32 2.32 1.80 5.30
N GLN A 33 2.14 2.64 6.33
CA GLN A 33 2.39 4.08 6.25
C GLN A 33 3.32 4.53 7.37
N TYR A 34 4.11 5.56 7.11
CA TYR A 34 5.03 6.17 8.06
C TYR A 34 4.71 7.66 8.25
N PHE A 35 3.79 8.03 9.14
CA PHE A 35 3.44 9.44 9.40
C PHE A 35 3.67 9.87 10.86
N LYS A 36 3.50 11.18 11.06
CA LYS A 36 3.22 11.87 12.32
C LYS A 36 1.68 12.07 12.39
N HIS A 37 0.89 11.03 12.72
CA HIS A 37 -0.60 11.06 12.57
C HIS A 37 -1.40 11.83 13.64
N GLN A 38 -2.44 12.58 13.22
CA GLN A 38 -3.53 13.04 14.10
C GLN A 38 -4.80 12.17 13.99
N GLU A 39 -5.35 11.84 12.80
CA GLU A 39 -6.51 10.92 12.63
C GLU A 39 -6.45 10.14 11.28
N PHE A 40 -6.93 8.88 11.22
CA PHE A 40 -7.18 8.15 9.95
C PHE A 40 -8.29 7.09 10.06
N ASN A 41 -8.95 6.81 8.92
CA ASN A 41 -10.08 5.89 8.81
C ASN A 41 -9.66 4.58 8.13
N TYR A 42 -10.18 3.45 8.60
CA TYR A 42 -9.94 2.14 7.98
C TYR A 42 -11.20 1.28 8.04
N LEU A 43 -11.40 0.43 7.04
CA LEU A 43 -12.47 -0.55 7.06
C LEU A 43 -12.05 -1.71 7.97
N LYS A 44 -12.88 -2.02 8.97
CA LYS A 44 -12.68 -3.18 9.83
C LYS A 44 -13.13 -4.45 9.12
N GLN A 45 -12.75 -5.60 9.66
CA GLN A 45 -13.14 -6.91 9.12
C GLN A 45 -14.66 -7.15 9.10
N ASP A 46 -15.41 -6.45 9.97
CA ASP A 46 -16.87 -6.49 10.01
C ASP A 46 -17.55 -5.55 8.99
N GLY A 47 -16.76 -4.87 8.15
CA GLY A 47 -17.25 -3.89 7.18
C GLY A 47 -17.58 -2.52 7.77
N SER A 48 -17.43 -2.31 9.08
CA SER A 48 -17.60 -0.99 9.70
C SER A 48 -16.36 -0.13 9.57
N TRP A 49 -16.54 1.19 9.52
CA TRP A 49 -15.41 2.13 9.55
C TRP A 49 -14.88 2.31 10.98
N GLY A 50 -13.57 2.20 11.15
CA GLY A 50 -12.86 2.59 12.36
C GLY A 50 -12.10 3.89 12.17
N VAL A 51 -12.08 4.74 13.19
CA VAL A 51 -11.23 5.94 13.26
C VAL A 51 -10.13 5.68 14.30
N ARG A 52 -8.85 5.86 13.93
CA ARG A 52 -7.74 5.91 14.89
C ARG A 52 -7.29 7.35 15.06
N LYS A 53 -7.59 7.92 16.23
CA LYS A 53 -7.06 9.22 16.68
C LYS A 53 -5.82 8.97 17.54
N LYS A 54 -4.70 9.64 17.25
CA LYS A 54 -3.50 9.53 18.09
C LYS A 54 -2.94 10.90 18.38
N TRP A 55 -2.87 11.26 19.65
CA TRP A 55 -2.28 12.52 20.09
C TRP A 55 -0.77 12.49 19.87
N ILE A 56 -0.25 13.61 19.36
CA ILE A 56 1.14 13.77 18.99
C ILE A 56 1.61 15.12 19.55
N GLY A 57 2.38 15.08 20.64
CA GLY A 57 3.01 16.26 21.25
C GLY A 57 4.16 16.82 20.39
N GLU A 58 5.02 17.68 20.95
CA GLU A 58 6.15 18.26 20.20
C GLU A 58 7.27 17.23 19.91
N ASP A 59 7.38 16.18 20.74
CA ASP A 59 8.39 15.12 20.65
C ASP A 59 7.86 13.81 20.04
N VAL A 60 8.03 13.63 18.73
CA VAL A 60 7.28 12.58 18.02
C VAL A 60 8.14 11.78 17.07
N ASN A 61 8.44 10.58 17.52
CA ASN A 61 9.01 9.52 16.70
C ASN A 61 7.97 9.06 15.65
N TRP A 62 8.38 9.05 14.38
CA TRP A 62 7.63 8.46 13.27
C TRP A 62 7.14 7.06 13.62
N ARG A 63 5.86 6.77 13.45
CA ARG A 63 5.30 5.43 13.69
C ARG A 63 4.77 4.83 12.40
N THR A 64 5.02 3.53 12.24
CA THR A 64 4.49 2.75 11.13
C THR A 64 3.10 2.23 11.49
N THR A 65 2.12 2.42 10.60
CA THR A 65 0.86 1.66 10.63
C THR A 65 0.95 0.48 9.67
N HIS A 66 0.17 -0.57 9.93
CA HIS A 66 -0.01 -1.72 9.06
C HIS A 66 -1.49 -2.06 9.05
N ASP A 67 -2.19 -1.61 8.01
CA ASP A 67 -3.62 -1.82 7.86
C ASP A 67 -3.84 -2.96 6.85
N GLU A 68 -4.57 -3.99 7.28
CA GLU A 68 -4.88 -5.15 6.44
C GLU A 68 -5.89 -4.74 5.37
N LEU A 69 -5.55 -4.94 4.10
CA LEU A 69 -6.43 -4.60 2.98
C LEU A 69 -7.17 -5.82 2.43
N TYR A 70 -6.51 -6.99 2.44
CA TYR A 70 -7.05 -8.21 1.84
C TYR A 70 -6.36 -9.46 2.38
N ASP A 71 -7.13 -10.53 2.60
CA ASP A 71 -6.64 -11.83 3.03
C ASP A 71 -6.71 -12.84 1.88
N PHE A 72 -5.55 -13.24 1.35
CA PHE A 72 -5.49 -14.22 0.27
C PHE A 72 -5.55 -15.66 0.74
N ARG A 73 -5.36 -15.91 2.05
CA ARG A 73 -5.24 -17.28 2.59
C ARG A 73 -6.43 -18.17 2.24
N PRO A 74 -7.69 -17.69 2.25
CA PRO A 74 -8.84 -18.51 1.82
C PRO A 74 -8.78 -18.98 0.36
N HIS A 75 -7.93 -18.36 -0.48
CA HIS A 75 -7.78 -18.66 -1.90
C HIS A 75 -6.50 -19.46 -2.21
N ILE A 76 -5.66 -19.74 -1.22
CA ILE A 76 -4.44 -20.54 -1.42
C ILE A 76 -4.82 -22.02 -1.53
N LYS A 77 -4.57 -22.63 -2.69
CA LYS A 77 -4.81 -24.06 -2.90
C LYS A 77 -3.77 -24.90 -2.15
N LYS A 78 -4.16 -26.13 -1.80
CA LYS A 78 -3.26 -27.14 -1.20
C LYS A 78 -1.99 -27.28 -2.06
N ASN A 79 -0.82 -27.30 -1.41
CA ASN A 79 0.51 -27.37 -2.02
C ASN A 79 0.95 -26.13 -2.83
N MET A 80 0.25 -25.00 -2.71
CA MET A 80 0.71 -23.73 -3.25
C MET A 80 1.27 -22.85 -2.14
N ASN A 81 2.46 -22.30 -2.35
CA ASN A 81 3.06 -21.31 -1.47
C ASN A 81 3.00 -19.95 -2.14
N GLY A 82 2.15 -19.04 -1.66
CA GLY A 82 2.11 -17.68 -2.17
C GLY A 82 0.77 -16.99 -2.05
N VAL A 83 0.72 -15.76 -2.58
CA VAL A 83 -0.49 -14.94 -2.71
C VAL A 83 -0.94 -14.97 -4.18
N GLY A 84 -2.23 -15.15 -4.46
CA GLY A 84 -2.78 -15.13 -5.84
C GLY A 84 -2.42 -16.35 -6.69
N VAL A 85 -1.87 -17.39 -6.07
CA VAL A 85 -1.37 -18.61 -6.74
C VAL A 85 -2.49 -19.46 -7.36
N ASP A 86 -3.76 -19.24 -7.01
CA ASP A 86 -4.88 -19.92 -7.66
C ASP A 86 -5.22 -19.38 -9.06
N GLY A 87 -4.49 -18.37 -9.55
CA GLY A 87 -4.68 -17.73 -10.84
C GLY A 87 -5.61 -16.51 -10.80
N LYS A 88 -6.05 -16.09 -9.61
CA LYS A 88 -6.90 -14.89 -9.46
C LYS A 88 -6.05 -13.62 -9.41
N TRP A 89 -6.25 -12.77 -10.41
CA TRP A 89 -5.69 -11.43 -10.43
C TRP A 89 -6.31 -10.55 -9.35
N THR A 90 -5.47 -9.82 -8.64
CA THR A 90 -5.90 -8.76 -7.72
C THR A 90 -5.61 -7.41 -8.35
N SER A 91 -6.67 -6.68 -8.65
CA SER A 91 -6.54 -5.33 -9.22
C SER A 91 -6.40 -4.33 -8.08
N VAL A 92 -5.41 -3.45 -8.17
CA VAL A 92 -5.16 -2.40 -7.17
C VAL A 92 -5.22 -1.05 -7.87
N LEU A 93 -6.05 -0.14 -7.37
CA LEU A 93 -6.06 1.26 -7.77
C LEU A 93 -5.64 2.12 -6.58
N ILE A 94 -4.71 3.04 -6.82
CA ILE A 94 -4.21 3.97 -5.81
C ILE A 94 -4.50 5.39 -6.28
N ARG A 95 -5.20 6.17 -5.46
CA ARG A 95 -5.31 7.62 -5.66
C ARG A 95 -4.46 8.32 -4.62
N HIS A 96 -3.49 9.10 -5.09
CA HIS A 96 -2.57 9.84 -4.23
C HIS A 96 -2.55 11.32 -4.62
N VAL A 97 -3.13 12.16 -3.76
CA VAL A 97 -3.02 13.62 -3.84
C VAL A 97 -1.89 14.04 -2.91
N ASN A 98 -0.77 14.45 -3.50
CA ASN A 98 0.47 14.78 -2.79
C ASN A 98 0.49 16.26 -2.35
N SER A 99 0.32 16.53 -1.05
CA SER A 99 0.18 17.89 -0.49
C SER A 99 0.80 18.03 0.90
N THR A 100 1.31 19.24 1.18
CA THR A 100 1.80 19.61 2.52
C THR A 100 0.71 20.18 3.43
N LYS A 101 -0.54 20.23 2.98
CA LYS A 101 -1.71 20.76 3.72
C LYS A 101 -2.74 19.65 3.93
N GLU A 102 -3.81 19.95 4.65
CA GLU A 102 -4.89 19.01 4.98
C GLU A 102 -5.70 18.50 3.76
N ASP A 103 -5.52 19.12 2.59
CA ASP A 103 -6.13 18.73 1.31
C ASP A 103 -5.44 17.53 0.63
N GLY A 104 -4.39 16.97 1.24
CA GLY A 104 -3.80 15.72 0.80
C GLY A 104 -4.76 14.55 1.00
N LYS A 105 -4.68 13.56 0.10
CA LYS A 105 -5.55 12.38 0.15
C LYS A 105 -4.82 11.14 -0.33
N PHE A 106 -5.10 10.01 0.31
CA PHE A 106 -4.62 8.72 -0.12
C PHE A 106 -5.74 7.67 -0.03
N GLU A 107 -6.06 7.04 -1.15
CA GLU A 107 -7.11 6.02 -1.23
C GLU A 107 -6.56 4.77 -1.93
N VAL A 108 -6.93 3.60 -1.42
CA VAL A 108 -6.67 2.32 -2.08
C VAL A 108 -7.99 1.62 -2.34
N TYR A 109 -8.14 1.11 -3.55
CA TYR A 109 -9.28 0.32 -3.98
C TYR A 109 -8.81 -1.03 -4.49
N LEU A 110 -9.66 -2.04 -4.38
CA LEU A 110 -9.34 -3.41 -4.79
C LEU A 110 -10.43 -4.01 -5.66
N ASN A 111 -10.02 -4.88 -6.59
CA ASN A 111 -10.86 -5.88 -7.24
C ASN A 111 -12.12 -5.35 -7.93
N GLY A 112 -12.05 -4.19 -8.59
CA GLY A 112 -13.16 -3.66 -9.38
C GLY A 112 -14.14 -2.78 -8.62
N ASP A 113 -14.12 -2.78 -7.27
CA ASP A 113 -14.87 -1.80 -6.49
C ASP A 113 -14.08 -0.48 -6.48
N TRP A 114 -14.30 0.30 -7.54
CA TRP A 114 -13.72 1.62 -7.70
C TRP A 114 -14.58 2.71 -7.07
N ILE A 115 -15.55 2.38 -6.24
CA ILE A 115 -16.38 3.37 -5.55
C ILE A 115 -15.98 3.41 -4.08
N ASN A 116 -15.87 2.25 -3.43
CA ASN A 116 -15.59 2.15 -2.01
C ASN A 116 -14.11 1.83 -1.77
N PRO A 117 -13.30 2.77 -1.25
CA PRO A 117 -11.91 2.48 -0.93
C PRO A 117 -11.83 1.50 0.24
N VAL A 118 -10.92 0.54 0.16
CA VAL A 118 -10.56 -0.35 1.29
C VAL A 118 -9.67 0.36 2.31
N TYR A 119 -9.13 1.51 1.93
CA TYR A 119 -8.28 2.35 2.77
C TYR A 119 -8.45 3.82 2.36
N GLU A 120 -8.66 4.72 3.33
CA GLU A 120 -8.70 6.16 3.09
C GLU A 120 -7.91 6.93 4.17
N TYR A 121 -7.07 7.84 3.70
CA TYR A 121 -6.42 8.86 4.52
C TYR A 121 -6.67 10.23 3.92
N SER A 122 -6.98 11.19 4.79
CA SER A 122 -7.10 12.61 4.47
C SER A 122 -6.19 13.40 5.42
N GLY A 123 -5.46 14.37 4.87
CA GLY A 123 -4.45 15.14 5.60
C GLY A 123 -3.17 15.32 4.78
N ALA A 124 -2.17 15.99 5.36
CA ALA A 124 -0.89 16.22 4.70
C ALA A 124 -0.22 14.90 4.30
N THR A 125 -0.12 14.66 2.99
CA THR A 125 0.51 13.49 2.37
C THR A 125 1.99 13.71 2.07
N THR A 126 2.55 14.89 2.36
CA THR A 126 3.99 15.16 2.26
C THR A 126 4.44 16.30 3.17
N ILE A 127 5.75 16.53 3.25
CA ILE A 127 6.36 17.59 4.08
C ILE A 127 7.13 18.59 3.22
N LYS A 128 7.23 19.84 3.68
CA LYS A 128 7.90 20.93 2.93
C LYS A 128 9.33 20.58 2.49
N LYS A 129 10.08 19.86 3.33
CA LYS A 129 11.47 19.46 3.07
C LYS A 129 11.60 18.34 2.01
N LYS A 130 10.55 17.53 1.82
CA LYS A 130 10.58 16.40 0.88
C LYS A 130 9.24 16.25 0.16
N LYS A 131 8.99 17.14 -0.80
CA LYS A 131 7.72 17.23 -1.54
C LYS A 131 7.53 16.15 -2.61
N LYS A 132 8.59 15.46 -3.03
CA LYS A 132 8.52 14.45 -4.11
C LYS A 132 8.29 13.07 -3.52
N CYS A 133 7.44 12.31 -4.20
CA CYS A 133 7.20 10.90 -3.94
C CYS A 133 7.55 10.14 -5.22
N TYR A 134 8.55 9.27 -5.18
CA TYR A 134 8.85 8.39 -6.29
C TYR A 134 8.09 7.09 -6.09
N PHE A 135 7.16 6.81 -7.02
CA PHE A 135 6.47 5.54 -7.04
C PHE A 135 7.40 4.48 -7.62
N LYS A 136 7.66 3.45 -6.82
CA LYS A 136 8.39 2.26 -7.24
C LYS A 136 7.46 1.08 -7.09
N PHE A 137 7.40 0.26 -8.14
CA PHE A 137 6.64 -0.97 -8.15
C PHE A 137 7.58 -2.11 -8.53
N GLY A 138 7.40 -3.27 -7.91
CA GLY A 138 8.24 -4.44 -8.14
C GLY A 138 8.46 -5.23 -6.86
N LEU A 139 9.12 -6.38 -7.00
CA LEU A 139 9.40 -7.26 -5.87
C LEU A 139 10.56 -6.68 -5.04
N TYR A 140 10.27 -6.27 -3.81
CA TYR A 140 11.27 -5.76 -2.86
C TYR A 140 11.30 -6.61 -1.58
N THR A 141 12.37 -7.37 -1.40
CA THR A 141 12.44 -8.56 -0.53
C THR A 141 13.26 -8.35 0.75
N ASN A 142 13.12 -7.21 1.40
CA ASN A 142 13.90 -6.86 2.61
C ASN A 142 13.81 -7.87 3.74
N GLY A 143 12.74 -8.65 3.79
CA GLY A 143 12.56 -9.68 4.81
C GLY A 143 13.43 -10.91 4.59
N ASN A 144 14.06 -11.07 3.42
CA ASN A 144 14.86 -12.24 3.10
C ASN A 144 16.12 -12.32 3.97
N MET A 145 16.79 -11.19 4.21
CA MET A 145 18.00 -11.14 5.05
C MET A 145 17.77 -11.50 6.52
N THR A 146 16.50 -11.58 6.95
CA THR A 146 16.12 -11.89 8.34
C THR A 146 15.21 -13.12 8.41
N ALA A 147 15.16 -13.93 7.34
CA ALA A 147 14.31 -15.11 7.32
C ALA A 147 14.92 -16.21 8.22
N PRO A 148 14.10 -16.92 9.01
CA PRO A 148 14.57 -18.06 9.79
C PRO A 148 15.12 -19.20 8.91
N ASP A 149 14.57 -19.36 7.72
CA ASP A 149 14.99 -20.34 6.72
C ASP A 149 15.18 -19.64 5.37
N MET A 150 16.44 -19.55 4.93
CA MET A 150 16.83 -18.89 3.68
C MET A 150 16.31 -19.61 2.42
N ALA A 151 16.12 -20.93 2.47
CA ALA A 151 15.62 -21.69 1.32
C ALA A 151 14.18 -21.28 0.95
N THR A 152 13.40 -20.82 1.93
CA THR A 152 12.03 -20.30 1.70
C THR A 152 11.99 -18.89 1.10
N THR A 153 13.16 -18.26 0.90
CA THR A 153 13.28 -16.88 0.40
C THR A 153 13.65 -16.78 -1.08
N GLU A 154 13.96 -17.92 -1.70
CA GLU A 154 14.34 -18.05 -3.10
C GLU A 154 13.11 -18.20 -4.02
N ASN A 155 13.28 -17.94 -5.31
CA ASN A 155 12.26 -18.17 -6.35
C ASN A 155 10.92 -17.44 -6.19
N MET A 156 10.91 -16.30 -5.48
CA MET A 156 9.73 -15.44 -5.44
C MET A 156 9.49 -14.78 -6.81
N THR A 157 8.29 -14.98 -7.36
CA THR A 157 7.85 -14.32 -8.58
C THR A 157 6.67 -13.39 -8.28
N ILE A 158 6.57 -12.32 -9.08
CA ILE A 158 5.37 -11.48 -9.15
C ILE A 158 4.99 -11.35 -10.62
N HIS A 159 3.70 -11.48 -10.90
CA HIS A 159 3.14 -11.26 -12.23
C HIS A 159 2.32 -9.98 -12.20
N LEU A 160 2.46 -9.16 -13.23
CA LEU A 160 1.88 -7.84 -13.33
C LEU A 160 1.28 -7.67 -14.70
N ASP A 161 0.16 -6.96 -14.75
CA ASP A 161 -0.55 -6.69 -15.98
C ASP A 161 -1.31 -5.36 -15.88
N ALA A 162 -1.65 -4.78 -17.02
CA ALA A 162 -2.47 -3.57 -17.17
C ALA A 162 -2.03 -2.38 -16.29
N MET A 163 -0.72 -2.12 -16.20
CA MET A 163 -0.19 -1.00 -15.43
C MET A 163 -0.41 0.33 -16.15
N VAL A 164 -1.17 1.23 -15.52
CA VAL A 164 -1.48 2.56 -16.06
C VAL A 164 -1.32 3.65 -14.99
N ALA A 165 -1.06 4.87 -15.43
CA ALA A 165 -1.01 6.05 -14.57
C ALA A 165 -1.71 7.23 -15.27
N GLY A 166 -2.39 8.07 -14.47
CA GLY A 166 -3.13 9.23 -14.97
C GLY A 166 -3.21 10.31 -13.89
N LYS A 167 -3.71 11.50 -14.26
CA LYS A 167 -3.89 12.62 -13.33
C LYS A 167 -5.18 12.50 -12.55
N THR A 168 -6.19 11.85 -13.12
CA THR A 168 -7.47 11.59 -12.47
C THR A 168 -7.79 10.10 -12.42
N LYS A 169 -8.75 9.75 -11.56
CA LYS A 169 -9.25 8.38 -11.43
C LYS A 169 -10.00 7.96 -12.70
N GLU A 170 -10.80 8.87 -13.26
CA GLU A 170 -11.55 8.64 -14.49
C GLU A 170 -10.64 8.35 -15.67
N GLU A 171 -9.53 9.11 -15.82
CA GLU A 171 -8.52 8.87 -16.85
C GLU A 171 -7.95 7.46 -16.74
N VAL A 172 -7.53 7.05 -15.53
CA VAL A 172 -6.98 5.72 -15.27
C VAL A 172 -7.99 4.62 -15.61
N LEU A 173 -9.23 4.75 -15.16
CA LEU A 173 -10.28 3.75 -15.42
C LEU A 173 -10.63 3.64 -16.91
N ASN A 174 -10.52 4.74 -17.67
CA ASN A 174 -10.71 4.71 -19.12
C ASN A 174 -9.54 4.04 -19.86
N LEU A 175 -8.30 4.16 -19.36
CA LEU A 175 -7.14 3.49 -19.93
C LEU A 175 -7.22 1.96 -19.72
N VAL A 176 -7.61 1.51 -18.52
CA VAL A 176 -7.77 0.06 -18.23
C VAL A 176 -8.86 -0.58 -19.09
N LYS A 177 -9.93 0.15 -19.43
CA LYS A 177 -11.01 -0.37 -20.29
C LYS A 177 -10.60 -0.58 -21.75
N LYS A 178 -9.55 0.11 -22.24
CA LYS A 178 -9.07 -0.04 -23.62
C LYS A 178 -8.20 -1.28 -23.82
N ASP A 179 -7.72 -1.88 -22.73
CA ASP A 179 -6.82 -3.03 -22.72
C ASP A 179 -7.59 -4.37 -22.57
N LYS A 180 -8.92 -4.30 -22.47
CA LYS A 180 -9.85 -5.45 -22.43
C LYS A 180 -10.65 -5.52 -23.72
#